data_AF-A0A951YAK6-F1
#
_entry.id   AF-A0A951YAK6-F1
#
_cell.length_a   1.000
_cell.length_b   1.000
_cell.length_c   1.000
_cell.angle_alpha   90.00
_cell.angle_beta   90.00
_cell.angle_gamma   90.00
#
_symmetry.space_group_name_H-M   'P 1'
#
loop_
_entity.id
_entity.type
_entity.pdbx_description
1 polymer ?
#
loop_
_entity_poly.entity_id
_entity_poly.type
_entity_poly.pdbx_seq_one_letter_code
_entity_poly.pdbx_strand_id
1 'polypeptide(L)'
;MSRNGKVLVAMSGGIDSTISALMLHNQGYEVVGITMKTWDYATSGGGKKETGCCNLDSFNDARQAAVEHGFPHYVLDIREEFGDYVINNFVDEYIAGRTPNPCVLCNTHIKWAALLKRADALNCDFIATGHYVKVREENSRFV
;
A
#
# COMPACT_ATOMS: atom_id res chain seq x y z
N MET A 1 -9.43 -7.40 -22.76
CA MET A 1 -9.37 -5.98 -22.41
C MET A 1 -10.35 -5.76 -21.26
N SER A 2 -9.91 -5.09 -20.19
CA SER A 2 -10.79 -4.79 -19.05
C SER A 2 -12.04 -4.03 -19.50
N ARG A 3 -13.18 -4.31 -18.86
CA ARG A 3 -14.44 -3.59 -19.12
C ARG A 3 -14.48 -2.22 -18.47
N ASN A 4 -13.70 -1.99 -17.40
CA ASN A 4 -13.84 -0.83 -16.51
C ASN A 4 -12.54 -0.03 -16.31
N GLY A 5 -11.45 -0.38 -16.99
CA GLY A 5 -10.12 0.21 -16.80
C GLY A 5 -9.19 -0.62 -15.91
N LYS A 6 -8.00 -0.09 -15.66
CA LYS A 6 -6.90 -0.75 -14.94
C LYS A 6 -6.65 -0.10 -13.59
N VAL A 7 -6.55 -0.90 -12.53
CA VAL A 7 -6.46 -0.44 -11.14
C VAL A 7 -5.21 -0.99 -10.46
N LEU A 8 -4.38 -0.11 -9.93
CA LEU A 8 -3.27 -0.48 -9.05
C LEU A 8 -3.76 -0.57 -7.61
N VAL A 9 -3.73 -1.76 -7.02
CA VAL A 9 -4.20 -2.01 -5.66
C VAL A 9 -3.02 -2.15 -4.71
N ALA A 10 -2.94 -1.29 -3.70
CA ALA A 10 -1.96 -1.42 -2.62
C ALA A 10 -2.34 -2.58 -1.70
N MET A 11 -1.58 -3.67 -1.75
CA MET A 11 -1.80 -4.90 -1.02
C MET A 11 -0.77 -5.05 0.10
N SER A 12 -1.20 -4.98 1.36
CA SER A 12 -0.33 -5.14 2.53
C SER A 12 -0.17 -6.61 2.96
N GLY A 13 -0.93 -7.53 2.36
CA GLY A 13 -1.11 -8.91 2.85
C GLY A 13 -2.25 -9.05 3.86
N GLY A 14 -2.81 -7.92 4.32
CA GLY A 14 -3.98 -7.91 5.19
C GLY A 14 -5.28 -8.15 4.43
N ILE A 15 -6.28 -8.69 5.14
CA ILE A 15 -7.59 -9.07 4.60
C ILE A 15 -8.27 -7.92 3.84
N ASP A 16 -8.21 -6.68 4.34
CA ASP A 16 -8.93 -5.56 3.73
C ASP A 16 -8.41 -5.24 2.33
N SER A 17 -7.08 -5.25 2.16
CA SER A 17 -6.44 -5.00 0.88
C SER A 17 -6.65 -6.15 -0.11
N THR A 18 -6.64 -7.39 0.39
CA THR A 18 -6.92 -8.58 -0.40
C THR A 18 -8.36 -8.58 -0.90
N ILE A 19 -9.34 -8.40 -0.01
CA ILE A 19 -10.75 -8.34 -0.39
C ILE A 19 -11.03 -7.17 -1.34
N SER A 20 -10.40 -6.01 -1.13
CA SER A 20 -10.50 -4.88 -2.08
C SER A 20 -10.02 -5.24 -3.48
N ALA A 21 -8.87 -5.93 -3.61
CA ALA A 21 -8.37 -6.41 -4.90
C ALA A 21 -9.32 -7.40 -5.56
N LEU A 22 -9.83 -8.38 -4.80
CA LEU A 22 -10.75 -9.41 -5.29
C LEU A 22 -12.10 -8.82 -5.72
N MET A 23 -12.63 -7.86 -4.97
CA MET A 23 -13.88 -7.18 -5.32
C MET A 23 -13.74 -6.43 -6.65
N LEU A 24 -12.64 -5.69 -6.85
CA LEU A 24 -12.38 -4.98 -8.11
C LEU A 24 -12.17 -5.95 -9.28
N HIS A 25 -11.44 -7.04 -9.05
CA HIS A 25 -11.26 -8.09 -10.06
C HIS A 25 -12.61 -8.68 -10.48
N ASN A 26 -13.46 -9.05 -9.51
CA ASN A 26 -14.80 -9.60 -9.77
C ASN A 26 -15.75 -8.60 -10.44
N GLN A 27 -15.54 -7.29 -10.23
CA GLN A 27 -16.28 -6.24 -10.94
C GLN A 27 -15.82 -6.06 -12.40
N GLY A 28 -14.72 -6.70 -12.81
CA GLY A 28 -14.22 -6.70 -14.20
C GLY A 28 -13.12 -5.68 -14.50
N TYR A 29 -12.47 -5.13 -13.47
CA TYR A 29 -11.27 -4.30 -13.62
C TYR A 29 -10.03 -5.15 -13.90
N GLU A 30 -9.07 -4.58 -14.65
CA GLU A 30 -7.72 -5.15 -14.74
C GLU A 30 -6.97 -4.76 -13.47
N VAL A 31 -6.85 -5.70 -12.53
CA VAL A 31 -6.18 -5.47 -11.25
C VAL A 31 -4.68 -5.69 -11.41
N VAL A 32 -3.89 -4.82 -10.80
CA VAL A 32 -2.47 -5.01 -10.54
C VAL A 32 -2.22 -4.84 -9.06
N GLY A 33 -1.73 -5.86 -8.38
CA GLY A 33 -1.37 -5.79 -6.97
C GLY A 33 0.02 -5.17 -6.77
N ILE A 34 0.19 -4.39 -5.71
CA ILE A 34 1.50 -3.89 -5.30
C ILE A 34 1.68 -3.90 -3.79
N THR A 35 2.78 -4.48 -3.32
CA THR A 35 3.19 -4.43 -1.91
C THR A 35 4.38 -3.50 -1.75
N MET A 36 4.34 -2.66 -0.72
CA MET A 36 5.39 -1.70 -0.43
C MET A 36 6.30 -2.21 0.70
N LYS A 37 7.60 -2.34 0.41
CA LYS A 37 8.63 -2.70 1.39
C LYS A 37 9.17 -1.43 2.05
N THR A 38 8.77 -1.20 3.29
CA THR A 38 9.17 -0.05 4.12
C THR A 38 10.36 -0.32 5.02
N TRP A 39 10.73 -1.59 5.23
CA TRP A 39 11.80 -1.97 6.16
C TRP A 39 12.54 -3.23 5.70
N ASP A 40 13.75 -3.45 6.19
CA ASP A 40 14.47 -4.70 5.94
C ASP A 40 14.14 -5.77 6.99
N TYR A 41 13.02 -6.46 6.77
CA TYR A 41 12.49 -7.47 7.68
C TYR A 41 13.44 -8.67 7.91
N ALA A 42 14.40 -8.92 7.01
CA ALA A 42 15.34 -10.03 7.11
C ALA A 42 16.47 -9.80 8.12
N THR A 43 16.87 -8.54 8.31
CA THR A 43 18.04 -8.17 9.12
C THR A 43 17.66 -7.55 10.48
N SER A 44 16.38 -7.26 10.68
CA SER A 44 15.89 -6.43 11.80
C SER A 44 15.51 -7.20 13.06
N GLY A 45 16.16 -8.34 13.31
CA GLY A 45 16.31 -8.95 14.65
C GLY A 45 15.05 -9.02 15.54
N GLY A 46 14.05 -9.81 15.15
CA GLY A 46 12.90 -10.16 15.99
C GLY A 46 12.53 -11.63 15.83
N GLY A 47 13.12 -12.52 16.63
CA GLY A 47 12.99 -13.99 16.50
C GLY A 47 11.63 -14.60 16.87
N LYS A 48 10.54 -13.83 16.80
CA LYS A 48 9.16 -14.32 17.01
C LYS A 48 8.29 -13.67 15.96
N LYS A 49 7.29 -14.41 15.46
CA LYS A 49 6.22 -13.89 14.59
C LYS A 49 5.83 -12.49 15.05
N GLU A 50 6.36 -11.49 14.34
CA GLU A 50 6.00 -10.09 14.49
C GLU A 50 4.48 -10.04 14.33
N THR A 51 3.79 -9.55 15.34
CA THR A 51 2.33 -9.49 15.42
C THR A 51 1.86 -8.28 14.61
N GLY A 52 2.20 -8.26 13.32
CA GLY A 52 1.91 -7.17 12.41
C GLY A 52 1.85 -7.62 10.96
N CYS A 53 1.06 -6.91 10.15
CA CYS A 53 0.86 -7.08 8.70
C CYS A 53 2.12 -6.81 7.84
N CYS A 54 3.30 -6.81 8.46
CA CYS A 54 4.54 -6.26 7.93
C CYS A 54 5.67 -7.26 8.17
N ASN A 55 5.58 -8.44 7.56
CA ASN A 55 6.68 -9.39 7.50
C ASN A 55 6.74 -10.04 6.11
N LEU A 56 7.78 -10.84 5.87
CA LEU A 56 7.97 -11.53 4.60
C LEU A 56 6.77 -12.44 4.25
N ASP A 57 6.10 -13.01 5.26
CA ASP A 57 4.93 -13.85 5.07
C ASP A 57 3.76 -13.03 4.51
N SER A 58 3.51 -11.82 4.99
CA SER A 58 2.46 -10.93 4.46
C SER A 58 2.67 -10.58 2.98
N PHE A 59 3.93 -10.50 2.54
CA PHE A 59 4.23 -10.24 1.12
C PHE A 59 3.92 -11.47 0.27
N ASN A 60 4.23 -12.65 0.81
CA ASN A 60 3.88 -13.92 0.19
C ASN A 60 2.37 -14.13 0.16
N ASP A 61 1.63 -13.75 1.20
CA ASP A 61 0.17 -13.82 1.25
C ASP A 61 -0.47 -12.94 0.17
N ALA A 62 -0.01 -11.70 0.02
CA ALA A 62 -0.48 -10.79 -1.03
C ALA A 62 -0.18 -11.34 -2.42
N ARG A 63 1.03 -11.87 -2.63
CA ARG A 63 1.44 -12.48 -3.90
C ARG A 63 0.64 -13.75 -4.19
N GLN A 64 0.42 -14.61 -3.19
CA GLN A 64 -0.32 -15.86 -3.33
C GLN A 64 -1.77 -15.56 -3.71
N ALA A 65 -2.42 -14.63 -3.02
CA ALA A 65 -3.78 -14.21 -3.35
C ALA A 65 -3.88 -13.71 -4.80
N ALA A 66 -2.88 -12.95 -5.27
CA ALA A 66 -2.83 -12.47 -6.64
C ALA A 66 -2.65 -13.59 -7.68
N VAL A 67 -1.77 -14.55 -7.40
CA VAL A 67 -1.56 -15.73 -8.26
C VAL A 67 -2.81 -16.59 -8.35
N GLU A 68 -3.45 -16.88 -7.22
CA GLU A 68 -4.67 -17.69 -7.14
C GLU A 68 -5.84 -17.08 -7.93
N HIS A 69 -5.89 -15.75 -8.02
CA HIS A 69 -6.97 -15.02 -8.68
C HIS A 69 -6.55 -14.39 -10.01
N GLY A 70 -5.38 -14.76 -10.54
CA GLY A 70 -4.99 -14.48 -11.92
C GLY A 70 -4.65 -13.03 -12.24
N PHE A 71 -4.08 -12.27 -11.29
CA PHE A 71 -3.60 -10.91 -11.55
C PHE A 71 -2.13 -10.71 -11.14
N PRO A 72 -1.37 -9.83 -11.83
CA PRO A 72 0.02 -9.59 -11.51
C PRO A 72 0.19 -8.89 -10.15
N HIS A 73 1.27 -9.22 -9.45
CA HIS A 73 1.66 -8.60 -8.19
C HIS A 73 3.13 -8.21 -8.22
N TYR A 74 3.43 -6.99 -7.74
CA TYR A 74 4.78 -6.44 -7.66
C TYR A 74 5.13 -6.06 -6.23
N VAL A 75 6.43 -6.07 -5.93
CA VAL A 75 6.98 -5.50 -4.71
C VAL A 75 7.74 -4.23 -5.07
N LEU A 76 7.42 -3.13 -4.38
CA LEU A 76 8.10 -1.85 -4.50
C LEU A 76 8.91 -1.60 -3.23
N ASP A 77 10.22 -1.42 -3.38
CA ASP A 77 11.08 -0.99 -2.28
C ASP A 77 10.95 0.52 -2.11
N ILE A 78 10.55 0.95 -0.92
CA ILE A 78 10.34 2.36 -0.55
C ILE A 78 11.03 2.69 0.78
N ARG A 79 12.07 1.92 1.14
CA ARG A 79 12.77 2.06 2.42
C ARG A 79 13.40 3.44 2.59
N GLU A 80 13.97 3.98 1.52
CA GLU A 80 14.62 5.30 1.54
C GLU A 80 13.58 6.39 1.81
N GLU A 81 12.51 6.44 1.02
CA GLU A 81 11.46 7.43 1.21
C GLU A 81 10.78 7.28 2.57
N PHE A 82 10.53 6.05 3.03
CA PHE A 82 9.95 5.82 4.34
C PHE A 82 10.87 6.28 5.48
N GLY A 83 12.18 6.02 5.36
CA GLY A 83 13.19 6.53 6.29
C GLY A 83 13.16 8.06 6.38
N ASP A 84 13.20 8.71 5.22
CA ASP A 84 13.31 10.17 5.13
C ASP A 84 12.06 10.90 5.60
N TYR A 85 10.89 10.52 5.11
CA TYR A 85 9.65 11.25 5.36
C TYR A 85 8.91 10.82 6.63
N VAL A 86 9.12 9.59 7.10
CA VAL A 86 8.36 9.05 8.24
C VAL A 86 9.26 8.88 9.46
N ILE A 87 10.39 8.16 9.32
CA ILE A 87 11.24 7.82 10.47
C ILE A 87 11.98 9.05 11.01
N ASN A 88 12.62 9.85 10.15
CA ASN A 88 13.35 11.03 10.59
C ASN A 88 12.42 12.02 11.32
N ASN A 89 11.25 12.32 10.74
CA ASN A 89 10.26 13.17 11.40
C ASN A 89 9.80 12.57 12.74
N PHE A 90 9.49 11.27 12.78
CA PHE A 90 9.06 10.61 14.00
C PHE A 90 10.09 10.76 15.13
N VAL A 91 11.37 10.56 14.83
CA VAL A 91 12.47 10.72 15.78
C VAL A 91 12.59 12.17 16.26
N ASP A 92 12.63 13.13 15.32
CA ASP A 92 12.78 14.56 15.64
C ASP A 92 11.64 15.10 16.51
N GLU A 93 10.40 14.69 16.22
CA GLU A 93 9.22 15.07 16.99
C GLU A 93 9.26 14.53 18.42
N TYR A 94 9.71 13.29 18.60
CA TYR A 94 9.91 12.72 19.94
C TYR A 94 11.04 13.41 20.70
N ILE A 95 12.16 13.71 20.05
CA ILE A 95 13.26 14.48 20.65
C ILE A 95 12.77 15.85 21.11
N ALA A 96 11.85 16.46 20.37
CA ALA A 96 11.24 17.73 20.71
C ALA A 96 10.07 17.62 21.72
N GLY A 97 9.84 16.45 22.32
CA GLY A 97 8.83 16.25 23.35
C GLY A 97 7.38 16.21 22.84
N ARG A 98 7.18 15.98 21.55
CA ARG A 98 5.85 15.85 20.92
C ARG A 98 5.49 14.38 20.73
N THR A 99 4.21 14.14 20.42
CA THR A 99 3.71 12.81 20.06
C THR A 99 3.30 12.81 18.58
N PRO A 100 4.21 12.42 17.66
CA PRO A 100 3.93 12.42 16.23
C PRO A 100 2.94 11.32 15.83
N ASN A 101 2.24 11.55 14.71
CA ASN A 101 1.44 10.52 14.05
C ASN A 101 2.10 10.12 12.71
N PRO A 102 2.95 9.08 12.69
CA PRO A 102 3.67 8.68 11.48
C PRO A 102 2.75 8.16 10.38
N CYS A 103 1.55 7.67 10.73
CA CYS A 103 0.60 7.13 9.76
C CYS A 103 0.06 8.22 8.81
N VAL A 104 -0.11 9.45 9.31
CA VAL A 104 -0.57 10.59 8.50
C VAL A 104 0.48 10.97 7.44
N LEU A 105 1.76 10.98 7.84
CA LEU A 105 2.86 11.25 6.92
C LEU A 105 3.06 10.11 5.92
N CYS A 106 2.98 8.86 6.38
CA CYS A 106 3.06 7.69 5.52
C CYS A 106 1.98 7.71 4.43
N ASN A 107 0.72 8.01 4.76
CA ASN A 107 -0.31 8.12 3.72
C ASN A 107 0.02 9.23 2.71
N THR A 108 0.36 10.42 3.18
CA THR A 108 0.59 11.62 2.35
C THR A 108 1.80 11.48 1.44
N HIS A 109 2.96 11.16 2.01
CA HIS A 109 4.25 11.22 1.32
C HIS A 109 4.66 9.89 0.70
N ILE A 110 4.17 8.78 1.25
CA ILE A 110 4.60 7.45 0.82
C ILE A 110 3.51 6.81 -0.03
N LYS A 111 2.34 6.52 0.55
CA LYS A 111 1.31 5.76 -0.16
C LYS A 111 0.83 6.50 -1.39
N TRP A 112 0.36 7.74 -1.26
CA TRP A 112 -0.22 8.44 -2.42
C TRP A 112 0.83 8.77 -3.48
N ALA A 113 1.95 9.38 -3.10
CA ALA A 113 2.98 9.75 -4.07
C ALA A 113 3.59 8.53 -4.78
N ALA A 114 3.96 7.47 -4.06
CA ALA A 114 4.55 6.28 -4.66
C ALA A 114 3.53 5.47 -5.48
N LEU A 115 2.29 5.32 -4.99
CA LEU A 115 1.24 4.60 -5.73
C LEU A 115 0.85 5.35 -7.00
N LEU A 116 0.67 6.67 -6.96
CA LEU A 116 0.31 7.45 -8.14
C LEU A 116 1.42 7.38 -9.19
N LYS A 117 2.68 7.64 -8.79
CA LYS A 117 3.83 7.52 -9.69
C LYS A 117 3.92 6.13 -10.33
N ARG A 118 3.63 5.08 -9.56
CA ARG A 118 3.69 3.71 -10.06
C ARG A 118 2.48 3.34 -10.92
N ALA A 119 1.30 3.89 -10.61
CA ALA A 119 0.09 3.75 -11.42
C ALA A 119 0.30 4.36 -12.80
N ASP A 120 0.85 5.58 -12.86
CA ASP A 120 1.19 6.25 -14.13
C ASP A 120 2.18 5.40 -14.95
N ALA A 121 3.24 4.90 -14.32
CA ALA A 121 4.24 4.06 -14.99
C ALA A 121 3.69 2.71 -15.49
N LEU A 122 2.59 2.22 -14.91
CA LEU A 122 1.92 0.99 -15.29
C LEU A 122 0.67 1.21 -16.17
N ASN A 123 0.41 2.46 -16.55
CA ASN A 123 -0.80 2.92 -17.26
C ASN A 123 -2.09 2.46 -16.56
N CYS A 124 -2.16 2.64 -15.24
CA CYS A 124 -3.37 2.40 -14.45
C CYS A 124 -4.24 3.66 -14.45
N ASP A 125 -5.54 3.48 -14.67
CA ASP A 125 -6.53 4.56 -14.63
C ASP A 125 -6.87 4.95 -13.18
N PHE A 126 -6.74 4.01 -12.25
CA PHE A 126 -7.10 4.18 -10.84
C PHE A 126 -6.08 3.57 -9.89
N ILE A 127 -6.14 4.02 -8.64
CA ILE A 127 -5.51 3.37 -7.50
C ILE A 127 -6.57 2.94 -6.49
N ALA A 128 -6.30 1.86 -5.76
CA ALA A 128 -7.14 1.42 -4.66
C ALA A 128 -6.31 0.96 -3.46
N THR A 129 -6.93 1.01 -2.28
CA THR A 129 -6.32 0.58 -1.01
C THR A 129 -7.37 -0.09 -0.15
N GLY A 130 -6.97 -0.85 0.87
CA GLY A 130 -7.86 -1.43 1.86
C GLY A 130 -8.33 -0.47 2.97
N HIS A 131 -8.25 0.85 2.79
CA HIS A 131 -8.74 1.79 3.81
C HIS A 131 -10.28 1.79 3.85
N TYR A 132 -10.86 1.72 5.04
CA TYR A 132 -12.30 1.86 5.26
C TYR A 132 -12.74 3.32 5.17
N VAL A 133 -12.81 3.82 3.94
CA VAL A 133 -13.22 5.19 3.62
C VAL A 133 -14.09 5.18 2.37
N LYS A 134 -14.85 6.25 2.17
CA LYS A 134 -15.63 6.47 0.96
C LYS A 134 -15.32 7.83 0.39
N VAL A 135 -14.82 7.86 -0.84
CA VAL A 135 -14.65 9.11 -1.59
C VAL A 135 -16.03 9.63 -1.97
N ARG A 136 -16.25 10.93 -1.73
CA ARG A 136 -17.43 11.66 -2.18
C ARG A 136 -16.98 12.80 -3.08
N GLU A 137 -17.86 13.24 -3.97
CA GLU A 137 -17.64 14.42 -4.77
C GLU A 137 -18.54 15.55 -4.24
N GLU A 138 -17.91 16.63 -3.79
CA GLU A 138 -18.58 17.84 -3.34
C GLU A 138 -18.00 19.04 -4.09
N ASN A 139 -18.84 19.82 -4.78
CA ASN A 139 -18.41 21.01 -5.54
C ASN A 139 -17.21 20.75 -6.48
N SER A 140 -17.27 19.65 -7.25
CA SER A 140 -16.20 19.22 -8.17
C SER A 140 -14.85 18.93 -7.49
N ARG A 141 -14.87 18.60 -6.19
CA ARG A 141 -13.71 18.11 -5.44
C ARG A 141 -14.01 16.76 -4.82
N PHE A 142 -13.02 15.88 -4.85
CA PHE A 142 -13.06 14.64 -4.09
C PHE A 142 -12.72 14.92 -2.63
N VAL A 143 -13.59 14.47 -1.73
CA VAL A 143 -13.51 14.58 -0.27
C VAL A 143 -13.72 13.24 0.41
#